data_AF-A0A517VPV4-F1
#
_entry.id   AF-A0A517VPV4-F1
#
_cell.length_a   1.000
_cell.length_b   1.000
_cell.length_c   1.000
_cell.angle_alpha   90.00
_cell.angle_beta   90.00
_cell.angle_gamma   90.00
#
_symmetry.space_group_name_H-M   'P 1'
#
loop_
_entity.id
_entity.type
_entity.pdbx_description
1 polymer ?
#
loop_
_entity_poly.entity_id
_entity_poly.type
_entity_poly.pdbx_seq_one_letter_code
_entity_poly.pdbx_strand_id
1 'polypeptide(L)'
;MSKWAVVLLFVAGAALSWGVYVPLVHVAAQKLHSNLRAFLFVGVAYFLVAVLIPAFFIFVLGKDPTVKGIPNFNFGPIMWGIAAGTAGAIGALCVIFAVTTGGKGAAIYVAPLVFAGAPIINTIATITIFHPTKTLPDLRFFLGLILAAAGAGMVMIYKPVDKPQAPPAVEEKSADPVANDAGTS
;
A
#
# COMPACT_ATOMS: atom_id res chain seq x y z
N MET A 1 -18.92 -12.30 18.67
CA MET A 1 -18.87 -11.68 17.32
C MET A 1 -19.22 -12.74 16.28
N SER A 2 -19.96 -12.39 15.22
CA SER A 2 -20.18 -13.32 14.11
C SER A 2 -18.86 -13.56 13.36
N LYS A 3 -18.69 -14.74 12.75
CA LYS A 3 -17.50 -15.09 11.94
C LYS A 3 -17.19 -14.01 10.90
N TRP A 4 -18.23 -13.47 10.27
CA TRP A 4 -18.13 -12.41 9.28
C TRP A 4 -17.66 -11.07 9.84
N ALA A 5 -18.09 -10.70 11.06
CA ALA A 5 -17.59 -9.48 11.70
C ALA A 5 -16.08 -9.55 11.95
N VAL A 6 -15.58 -10.72 12.38
CA VAL A 6 -14.13 -10.93 12.59
C VAL A 6 -13.37 -10.85 11.27
N VAL A 7 -13.87 -11.49 10.20
CA VAL A 7 -13.27 -11.40 8.86
C VAL A 7 -13.19 -9.96 8.38
N LEU A 8 -14.31 -9.22 8.45
CA LEU A 8 -14.36 -7.82 8.00
C LEU A 8 -13.42 -6.91 8.81
N LEU A 9 -13.26 -7.18 10.11
CA LEU A 9 -12.31 -6.45 10.95
C LEU A 9 -10.86 -6.67 10.49
N PHE A 10 -10.46 -7.90 10.19
CA PHE A 10 -9.11 -8.17 9.66
C PHE A 10 -8.91 -7.62 8.25
N VAL A 11 -9.94 -7.68 7.41
CA VAL A 11 -9.91 -7.05 6.07
C VAL A 11 -9.73 -5.54 6.19
N ALA A 12 -10.47 -4.88 7.09
CA ALA A 12 -10.32 -3.45 7.34
C ALA A 12 -8.92 -3.12 7.87
N GLY A 13 -8.40 -3.90 8.82
CA GLY A 13 -7.04 -3.73 9.34
C GLY A 13 -5.97 -3.88 8.25
N ALA A 14 -6.13 -4.86 7.35
CA ALA A 14 -5.24 -5.06 6.21
C ALA A 14 -5.34 -3.87 5.22
N ALA A 15 -6.55 -3.43 4.89
CA ALA A 15 -6.78 -2.29 3.99
C ALA A 15 -6.18 -1.00 4.55
N LEU A 16 -6.35 -0.74 5.84
CA LEU A 16 -5.74 0.43 6.52
C LEU A 16 -4.22 0.34 6.50
N SER A 17 -3.65 -0.81 6.86
CA SER A 17 -2.20 -1.01 6.93
C SER A 17 -1.54 -0.84 5.56
N TRP A 18 -2.09 -1.47 4.52
CA TRP A 18 -1.58 -1.36 3.15
C TRP A 18 -1.89 0.00 2.51
N GLY A 19 -2.99 0.64 2.88
CA GLY A 19 -3.35 1.98 2.43
C GLY A 19 -2.36 3.04 2.91
N VAL A 20 -1.94 2.98 4.17
CA VAL A 20 -0.93 3.92 4.71
C VAL A 20 0.51 3.52 4.34
N TYR A 21 0.76 2.26 4.01
CA TYR A 21 2.07 1.76 3.63
C TYR A 21 2.68 2.52 2.44
N VAL A 22 1.91 2.75 1.37
CA VAL A 22 2.43 3.35 0.13
C VAL A 22 2.91 4.80 0.34
N PRO A 23 2.14 5.69 0.99
CA PRO A 23 2.65 7.02 1.37
C PRO A 23 3.84 6.97 2.33
N LEU A 24 3.81 6.11 3.35
CA LEU A 24 4.90 6.00 4.33
C LEU A 24 6.22 5.60 3.68
N VAL A 25 6.19 4.59 2.81
CA VAL A 25 7.40 4.11 2.14
C VAL A 25 7.92 5.10 1.10
N HIS A 26 7.04 5.86 0.46
CA HIS A 26 7.45 6.96 -0.42
C HIS A 26 8.18 8.05 0.38
N VAL A 27 7.62 8.48 1.52
CA VAL A 27 8.28 9.45 2.41
C VAL A 27 9.63 8.91 2.88
N ALA A 28 9.70 7.64 3.31
CA ALA A 28 10.96 7.02 3.71
C ALA A 28 12.00 7.02 2.59
N ALA A 29 11.61 6.61 1.37
CA ALA A 29 12.50 6.60 0.21
C ALA A 29 13.03 7.99 -0.16
N GLN A 30 12.17 9.02 -0.07
CA GLN A 30 12.55 10.41 -0.30
C GLN A 30 13.51 10.92 0.78
N LYS A 31 13.20 10.70 2.06
CA LYS A 31 14.02 11.18 3.20
C LYS A 31 15.37 10.45 3.32
N LEU A 32 15.42 9.17 2.97
CA LEU A 32 16.65 8.38 2.93
C LEU A 32 17.43 8.54 1.62
N HIS A 33 16.87 9.27 0.63
CA HIS A 33 17.40 9.39 -0.72
C HIS A 33 17.78 8.03 -1.35
N SER A 34 17.03 6.97 -1.02
CA SER A 34 17.36 5.60 -1.45
C SER A 34 16.19 4.63 -1.26
N ASN A 35 15.72 4.09 -2.39
CA ASN A 35 14.66 3.08 -2.43
C ASN A 35 15.06 1.79 -1.72
N LEU A 36 16.30 1.33 -1.94
CA LEU A 36 16.80 0.09 -1.36
C LEU A 36 16.97 0.20 0.15
N ARG A 37 17.42 1.37 0.67
CA ARG A 37 17.49 1.58 2.12
C ARG A 37 16.11 1.70 2.75
N ALA A 38 15.15 2.36 2.09
CA ALA A 38 13.77 2.35 2.55
C ALA A 38 13.20 0.92 2.60
N PHE A 39 13.43 0.12 1.56
CA PHE A 39 13.04 -1.29 1.54
C PHE A 39 13.75 -2.13 2.61
N LEU A 40 15.02 -1.86 2.89
CA LEU A 40 15.75 -2.53 3.97
C LEU A 40 15.05 -2.34 5.32
N PHE A 41 14.61 -1.11 5.65
CA PHE A 41 13.87 -0.84 6.88
C PHE A 41 12.46 -1.45 6.89
N VAL A 42 11.81 -1.57 5.73
CA VAL A 42 10.58 -2.38 5.60
C VAL A 42 10.90 -3.85 5.93
N GLY A 43 12.01 -4.39 5.43
CA GLY A 43 12.48 -5.74 5.74
C GLY A 43 12.77 -5.96 7.22
N VAL A 44 13.39 -4.98 7.90
CA VAL A 44 13.57 -5.02 9.35
C VAL A 44 12.22 -5.09 10.06
N ALA A 45 11.25 -4.26 9.68
CA ALA A 45 9.90 -4.32 10.26
C ALA A 45 9.22 -5.67 10.03
N TYR A 46 9.40 -6.27 8.84
CA TYR A 46 8.89 -7.62 8.54
C TYR A 46 9.53 -8.68 9.42
N PHE A 47 10.84 -8.61 9.67
CA PHE A 47 11.49 -9.52 10.59
C PHE A 47 10.91 -9.39 12.01
N LEU A 48 10.77 -8.17 12.51
CA LEU A 48 10.22 -7.92 13.85
C LEU A 48 8.79 -8.46 13.99
N VAL A 49 7.93 -8.20 13.00
CA VAL A 49 6.51 -8.56 13.09
C VAL A 49 6.25 -10.00 12.66
N ALA A 50 6.80 -10.44 11.53
CA ALA A 50 6.49 -11.75 10.95
C ALA A 50 7.35 -12.90 11.53
N VAL A 51 8.49 -12.60 12.15
CA VAL A 51 9.34 -13.62 12.79
C VAL A 51 9.24 -13.54 14.30
N LEU A 52 9.56 -12.39 14.90
CA LEU A 52 9.68 -12.33 16.36
C LEU A 52 8.34 -12.48 17.09
N ILE A 53 7.25 -11.87 16.59
CA ILE A 53 5.94 -12.01 17.24
C ILE A 53 5.46 -13.47 17.22
N PRO A 54 5.37 -14.18 16.07
CA PRO A 54 4.98 -15.59 16.07
C PRO A 54 5.93 -16.46 16.89
N ALA A 55 7.25 -16.25 16.78
CA ALA A 55 8.23 -17.02 17.54
C ALA A 55 8.05 -16.85 19.06
N PHE A 56 7.75 -15.64 19.52
CA PHE A 56 7.45 -15.38 20.92
C PHE A 56 6.21 -16.15 21.40
N PHE A 57 5.10 -16.10 20.64
CA PHE A 57 3.89 -16.85 21.01
C PHE A 57 4.10 -18.36 20.99
N ILE A 58 4.77 -18.88 19.97
CA ILE A 58 4.96 -20.33 19.78
C ILE A 58 6.00 -20.88 20.74
N PHE A 59 7.21 -20.30 20.78
CA PHE A 59 8.36 -20.89 21.46
C PHE A 59 8.56 -20.37 22.89
N VAL A 60 8.13 -19.15 23.20
CA VAL A 60 8.28 -18.57 24.55
C VAL A 60 7.03 -18.78 25.38
N LEU A 61 5.85 -18.48 24.83
CA LEU A 61 4.59 -18.64 25.55
C LEU A 61 3.98 -20.04 25.45
N GLY A 62 4.44 -20.87 24.51
CA GLY A 62 3.84 -22.18 24.23
C GLY A 62 2.37 -22.11 23.81
N LYS A 63 1.92 -20.94 23.33
CA LYS A 63 0.52 -20.64 23.00
C LYS A 63 0.42 -20.25 21.54
N ASP A 64 -0.09 -21.16 20.73
CA ASP A 64 -0.52 -20.86 19.37
C ASP A 64 -2.06 -20.85 19.31
N PRO A 65 -2.71 -19.67 19.30
CA PRO A 65 -4.16 -19.58 19.19
C PRO A 65 -4.70 -19.97 17.81
N THR A 66 -3.82 -20.17 16.82
CA THR A 66 -4.17 -20.46 15.43
C THR A 66 -4.05 -21.94 15.07
N VAL A 67 -3.43 -22.76 15.93
CA VAL A 67 -3.22 -24.18 15.69
C VAL A 67 -4.56 -24.93 15.56
N LYS A 68 -4.74 -25.65 14.44
CA LYS A 68 -5.91 -26.48 14.17
C LYS A 68 -5.43 -27.85 13.70
N GLY A 69 -4.99 -28.67 14.66
CA GLY A 69 -4.40 -29.99 14.42
C GLY A 69 -2.92 -30.06 14.81
N ILE A 70 -2.20 -31.04 14.27
CA ILE A 70 -0.77 -31.23 14.51
C ILE A 70 0.03 -30.36 13.53
N PRO A 71 0.90 -29.43 13.99
CA PRO A 71 1.75 -28.63 13.11
C PRO A 71 2.59 -29.50 12.16
N ASN A 72 2.63 -29.15 10.88
CA ASN A 72 3.34 -29.89 9.84
C ASN A 72 4.57 -29.11 9.36
N PHE A 73 5.75 -29.57 9.77
CA PHE A 73 7.05 -28.98 9.43
C PHE A 73 7.76 -29.67 8.26
N ASN A 74 7.02 -30.34 7.38
CA ASN A 74 7.60 -30.88 6.15
C ASN A 74 8.04 -29.77 5.20
N PHE A 75 8.97 -30.10 4.30
CA PHE A 75 9.53 -29.16 3.33
C PHE A 75 8.44 -28.46 2.49
N GLY A 76 7.42 -29.20 2.04
CA GLY A 76 6.33 -28.65 1.20
C GLY A 76 5.58 -27.47 1.83
N PRO A 77 4.93 -27.63 3.01
CA PRO A 77 4.27 -26.53 3.71
C PRO A 77 5.19 -25.34 4.03
N ILE A 78 6.45 -25.61 4.43
CA ILE A 78 7.42 -24.56 4.71
C ILE A 78 7.71 -23.75 3.44
N MET A 79 7.90 -24.41 2.29
CA MET A 79 8.14 -23.72 1.02
C MET A 79 6.95 -22.85 0.59
N TRP A 80 5.71 -23.25 0.87
CA TRP A 80 4.55 -22.39 0.63
C TRP A 80 4.60 -21.10 1.46
N GLY A 81 5.00 -21.19 2.73
CA GLY A 81 5.21 -20.03 3.59
C GLY A 81 6.29 -19.10 3.06
N ILE A 82 7.44 -19.65 2.66
CA ILE A 82 8.56 -18.88 2.09
C ILE A 82 8.18 -18.25 0.75
N ALA A 83 7.52 -18.99 -0.13
CA ALA A 83 7.05 -18.49 -1.42
C ALA A 83 6.06 -17.33 -1.25
N ALA A 84 5.10 -17.46 -0.32
CA ALA A 84 4.15 -16.39 -0.01
C ALA A 84 4.85 -15.13 0.52
N GLY A 85 5.80 -15.29 1.46
CA GLY A 85 6.60 -14.16 1.97
C GLY A 85 7.45 -13.48 0.90
N THR A 86 8.06 -14.28 0.02
CA THR A 86 8.88 -13.80 -1.10
C THR A 86 8.04 -13.00 -2.11
N ALA A 87 6.87 -13.52 -2.49
CA ALA A 87 5.94 -12.81 -3.36
C ALA A 87 5.51 -11.45 -2.78
N GLY A 88 5.20 -11.41 -1.47
CA GLY A 88 4.88 -10.17 -0.77
C GLY A 88 6.04 -9.17 -0.75
N ALA A 89 7.27 -9.62 -0.50
CA ALA A 89 8.46 -8.78 -0.49
C ALA A 89 8.80 -8.22 -1.87
N ILE A 90 8.70 -9.02 -2.92
CA ILE A 90 8.86 -8.57 -4.31
C ILE A 90 7.79 -7.52 -4.66
N GLY A 91 6.53 -7.77 -4.31
CA GLY A 91 5.45 -6.80 -4.51
C GLY A 91 5.71 -5.47 -3.81
N ALA A 92 6.14 -5.50 -2.54
CA ALA A 92 6.53 -4.32 -1.78
C ALA A 92 7.67 -3.54 -2.45
N LEU A 93 8.70 -4.23 -2.95
CA LEU A 93 9.80 -3.63 -3.69
C LEU A 93 9.31 -2.94 -4.97
N CYS A 94 8.47 -3.61 -5.76
CA CYS A 94 7.88 -3.04 -6.98
C CYS A 94 7.06 -1.78 -6.69
N VAL A 95 6.29 -1.75 -5.60
CA VAL A 95 5.54 -0.55 -5.18
C VAL A 95 6.49 0.60 -4.89
N ILE A 96 7.58 0.38 -4.16
CA ILE A 96 8.56 1.44 -3.84
C ILE A 96 9.13 2.05 -5.11
N PHE A 97 9.57 1.21 -6.05
CA PHE A 97 10.08 1.67 -7.33
C PHE A 97 9.01 2.38 -8.17
N ALA A 98 7.78 1.88 -8.22
CA ALA A 98 6.69 2.51 -8.96
C ALA A 98 6.37 3.93 -8.44
N VAL A 99 6.29 4.11 -7.12
CA VAL A 99 5.98 5.42 -6.54
C VAL A 99 7.16 6.38 -6.67
N THR A 100 8.38 5.91 -6.49
CA THR A 100 9.57 6.77 -6.57
C THR A 100 9.88 7.21 -8.00
N THR A 101 9.72 6.32 -8.98
CA THR A 101 9.82 6.66 -10.41
C THR A 101 8.68 7.57 -10.87
N GLY A 102 7.49 7.43 -10.28
CA GLY A 102 6.34 8.29 -10.58
C GLY A 102 6.45 9.73 -10.07
N GLY A 103 7.38 10.02 -9.15
CA GLY A 103 7.60 11.37 -8.61
C GLY A 103 6.55 11.81 -7.58
N LYS A 104 6.41 13.13 -7.40
CA LYS A 104 5.47 13.73 -6.44
C LYS A 104 4.04 13.39 -6.83
N GLY A 105 3.24 12.92 -5.86
CA GLY A 105 1.85 12.51 -6.08
C GLY A 105 1.67 11.08 -6.59
N ALA A 106 2.75 10.34 -6.88
CA ALA A 106 2.65 8.98 -7.40
C ALA A 106 1.93 8.00 -6.46
N ALA A 107 2.00 8.23 -5.15
CA ALA A 107 1.31 7.39 -4.17
C ALA A 107 -0.22 7.41 -4.37
N ILE A 108 -0.77 8.51 -4.91
CA ILE A 108 -2.21 8.69 -5.12
C ILE A 108 -2.75 7.75 -6.19
N TYR A 109 -1.97 7.46 -7.24
CA TYR A 109 -2.42 6.58 -8.33
C TYR A 109 -1.78 5.18 -8.31
N VAL A 110 -0.55 5.02 -7.81
CA VAL A 110 0.09 3.70 -7.74
C VAL A 110 -0.63 2.77 -6.78
N ALA A 111 -1.04 3.26 -5.60
CA ALA A 111 -1.74 2.41 -4.63
C ALA A 111 -3.07 1.87 -5.21
N PRO A 112 -4.01 2.69 -5.73
CA PRO A 112 -5.23 2.17 -6.33
C PRO A 112 -5.00 1.21 -7.48
N LEU A 113 -3.98 1.42 -8.32
CA LEU A 113 -3.66 0.51 -9.43
C LEU A 113 -3.25 -0.88 -8.94
N VAL A 114 -2.33 -0.93 -7.99
CA VAL A 114 -1.82 -2.20 -7.45
C VAL A 114 -2.94 -2.94 -6.72
N PHE A 115 -3.71 -2.23 -5.89
CA PHE A 115 -4.76 -2.85 -5.09
C PHE A 115 -6.06 -3.14 -5.86
N ALA A 116 -6.28 -2.52 -7.03
CA ALA A 116 -7.33 -2.95 -7.96
C ALA A 116 -6.90 -4.13 -8.83
N GLY A 117 -5.62 -4.21 -9.22
CA GLY A 117 -5.08 -5.31 -10.00
C GLY A 117 -4.89 -6.61 -9.20
N ALA A 118 -4.46 -6.51 -7.93
CA ALA A 118 -4.16 -7.65 -7.09
C ALA A 118 -5.36 -8.63 -6.91
N PRO A 119 -6.61 -8.19 -6.68
CA PRO A 119 -7.77 -9.07 -6.63
C PRO A 119 -8.01 -9.86 -7.92
N ILE A 120 -7.73 -9.27 -9.09
CA ILE A 120 -7.91 -9.91 -10.39
C ILE A 120 -6.89 -11.05 -10.54
N ILE A 121 -5.61 -10.76 -10.28
CA ILE A 121 -4.54 -11.76 -10.33
C ILE A 121 -4.78 -12.87 -9.30
N ASN A 122 -5.15 -12.51 -8.08
CA ASN A 122 -5.48 -13.47 -7.03
C ASN A 122 -6.63 -14.40 -7.45
N THR A 123 -7.68 -13.85 -8.04
CA THR A 123 -8.82 -14.64 -8.53
C THR A 123 -8.39 -15.64 -9.58
N ILE A 124 -7.66 -15.18 -10.61
CA ILE A 124 -7.18 -16.05 -11.70
C ILE A 124 -6.30 -17.15 -11.12
N ALA A 125 -5.29 -16.79 -10.32
CA ALA A 125 -4.36 -17.75 -9.74
C ALA A 125 -5.08 -18.76 -8.82
N THR A 126 -6.10 -18.31 -8.07
CA THR A 126 -6.90 -19.20 -7.24
C THR A 126 -7.68 -20.20 -8.09
N ILE A 127 -8.45 -19.73 -9.07
CA ILE A 127 -9.32 -20.59 -9.88
C ILE A 127 -8.53 -21.53 -10.79
N THR A 128 -7.32 -21.16 -11.19
CA THR A 128 -6.51 -21.94 -12.15
C THR A 128 -5.47 -22.83 -11.48
N ILE A 129 -4.86 -22.39 -10.38
CA ILE A 129 -3.68 -23.05 -9.79
C ILE A 129 -3.96 -23.54 -8.37
N PHE A 130 -4.39 -22.66 -7.45
CA PHE A 130 -4.43 -22.99 -6.02
C PHE A 130 -5.70 -23.71 -5.55
N HIS A 131 -6.81 -23.48 -6.25
CA HIS A 131 -8.09 -24.12 -6.02
C HIS A 131 -8.84 -24.23 -7.35
N PRO A 132 -8.48 -25.21 -8.20
CA PRO A 132 -9.18 -25.44 -9.46
C PRO A 132 -10.67 -25.71 -9.23
N THR A 133 -11.50 -24.69 -9.41
CA THR A 133 -12.94 -24.80 -9.15
C THR A 133 -13.65 -25.40 -10.36
N LYS A 134 -14.39 -26.48 -10.16
CA LYS A 134 -15.25 -27.06 -11.21
C LYS A 134 -16.45 -26.16 -11.55
N THR A 135 -16.90 -25.36 -10.58
CA THR A 135 -17.95 -24.35 -10.74
C THR A 135 -17.34 -22.98 -10.58
N LEU A 136 -17.41 -22.17 -11.63
CA LEU A 136 -16.93 -20.80 -11.60
C LEU A 136 -17.78 -19.94 -10.64
N PRO A 137 -17.19 -18.88 -10.06
CA PRO A 137 -17.96 -17.86 -9.34
C PRO A 137 -19.09 -17.27 -10.19
N ASP A 138 -20.11 -16.74 -9.52
CA ASP A 138 -21.23 -16.05 -10.17
C ASP A 138 -20.72 -14.91 -11.08
N LEU A 139 -21.41 -14.67 -12.20
CA LEU A 139 -21.03 -13.63 -13.16
C LEU A 139 -20.89 -12.24 -12.50
N ARG A 140 -21.70 -11.96 -11.47
CA ARG A 140 -21.68 -10.69 -10.71
C ARG A 140 -20.35 -10.49 -9.97
N PHE A 141 -19.68 -11.56 -9.56
CA PHE A 141 -18.35 -11.49 -8.97
C PHE A 141 -17.33 -10.97 -9.98
N PHE A 142 -17.35 -11.49 -11.21
CA PHE A 142 -16.49 -11.02 -12.29
C PHE A 142 -16.82 -9.58 -12.71
N LEU A 143 -18.09 -9.19 -12.69
CA LEU A 143 -18.48 -7.80 -12.91
C LEU A 143 -17.83 -6.86 -11.86
N GLY A 144 -17.78 -7.28 -10.59
CA GLY A 144 -17.05 -6.56 -9.54
C GLY A 144 -15.57 -6.35 -9.86
N LEU A 145 -14.90 -7.38 -10.41
CA LEU A 145 -13.50 -7.27 -10.85
C LEU A 145 -13.33 -6.34 -12.05
N ILE A 146 -14.26 -6.35 -13.00
CA ILE A 146 -14.27 -5.42 -14.14
C ILE A 146 -14.45 -3.98 -13.66
N LEU A 147 -15.36 -3.74 -12.70
CA LEU A 147 -15.55 -2.43 -12.09
C LEU A 147 -14.31 -1.96 -11.32
N ALA A 148 -13.61 -2.87 -10.63
CA ALA A 148 -12.34 -2.55 -9.99
C ALA A 148 -11.27 -2.14 -11.02
N ALA A 149 -11.15 -2.89 -12.13
CA ALA A 149 -10.25 -2.55 -13.24
C ALA A 149 -10.60 -1.20 -13.88
N ALA A 150 -11.88 -0.94 -14.12
CA ALA A 150 -12.36 0.33 -14.65
C ALA A 150 -12.07 1.50 -13.69
N GLY A 151 -12.28 1.30 -12.38
CA GLY A 151 -11.91 2.25 -11.34
C GLY A 151 -10.42 2.58 -11.34
N ALA A 152 -9.56 1.56 -11.44
CA ALA A 152 -8.12 1.75 -11.61
C ALA A 152 -7.77 2.54 -12.89
N GLY A 153 -8.44 2.26 -14.00
CA GLY A 153 -8.29 3.00 -15.25
C GLY A 153 -8.66 4.48 -15.09
N MET A 154 -9.77 4.78 -14.42
CA MET A 154 -10.18 6.16 -14.13
C MET A 154 -9.15 6.89 -13.25
N VAL A 155 -8.60 6.22 -12.22
CA VAL A 155 -7.54 6.82 -11.39
C VAL A 155 -6.31 7.20 -12.21
N MET A 156 -5.96 6.40 -13.23
CA MET A 156 -4.84 6.72 -14.13
C MET A 156 -5.15 7.87 -15.09
N ILE A 157 -6.37 7.91 -15.64
CA ILE A 157 -6.80 8.95 -16.57
C ILE A 157 -6.93 10.30 -15.85
N TYR A 158 -7.49 10.30 -14.65
CA TYR A 158 -7.79 11.50 -13.86
C TYR A 158 -6.80 11.73 -12.70
N LYS A 159 -5.58 11.19 -12.80
CA LYS A 159 -4.53 11.44 -11.80
C LYS A 159 -4.27 12.95 -11.67
N PRO A 160 -4.09 13.49 -10.46
CA PRO A 160 -3.78 14.90 -10.28
C PRO A 160 -2.50 15.26 -11.06
N VAL A 161 -2.58 16.29 -11.89
CA VAL A 161 -1.40 16.93 -12.49
C VAL A 161 -1.12 18.16 -11.65
N ASP A 162 0.02 18.18 -10.96
CA ASP A 162 0.48 19.38 -10.29
C ASP A 162 0.64 20.48 -11.34
N LYS A 163 -0.27 21.46 -11.37
CA LYS A 163 -0.06 22.69 -12.14
C LYS A 163 1.12 23.43 -11.49
N PRO A 164 2.11 23.92 -12.25
CA PRO A 164 3.15 24.77 -11.70
C PRO A 164 2.49 25.90 -10.90
N GLN A 165 2.80 25.96 -9.61
CA GLN A 165 2.33 27.02 -8.75
C GLN A 165 2.92 28.32 -9.30
N ALA A 166 2.07 29.21 -9.82
CA ALA A 166 2.53 30.51 -10.30
C ALA A 166 3.35 31.16 -9.18
N PRO A 167 4.53 31.75 -9.49
CA PRO A 167 5.32 32.43 -8.48
C PRO A 167 4.42 33.37 -7.68
N PRO A 168 4.57 33.47 -6.34
CA PRO A 168 3.83 34.45 -5.56
C PRO A 168 4.00 35.80 -6.23
N ALA A 169 2.90 36.43 -6.63
CA ALA A 169 2.93 37.78 -7.17
C ALA A 169 3.65 38.64 -6.13
N VAL A 170 4.79 39.22 -6.55
CA VAL A 170 5.53 40.17 -5.72
C VAL A 170 4.53 41.26 -5.37
N GLU A 171 4.25 41.38 -4.09
CA GLU A 171 3.42 42.42 -3.51
C GLU A 171 4.10 43.75 -3.84
N GLU A 172 3.63 44.38 -4.91
CA GLU A 172 4.06 45.69 -5.35
C GLU A 172 3.64 46.68 -4.26
N LYS A 173 4.57 46.94 -3.35
CA LYS A 173 4.43 47.95 -2.30
C LYS A 173 4.11 49.28 -2.98
N SER A 174 2.83 49.62 -2.99
CA SER A 174 2.30 50.90 -3.41
C SER A 174 3.10 52.02 -2.74
N ALA A 175 3.81 52.78 -3.56
CA ALA A 175 4.40 54.03 -3.14
C ALA A 175 3.26 55.02 -2.87
N ASP A 176 3.06 55.41 -1.61
CA ASP A 176 2.16 56.49 -1.27
C ASP A 176 2.72 57.83 -1.76
N PRO A 177 1.91 58.71 -2.37
CA PRO A 177 2.33 60.03 -2.79
C PRO A 177 2.39 61.00 -1.61
N VAL A 178 3.48 61.76 -1.60
CA VAL A 178 3.81 62.95 -0.81
C VAL A 178 2.58 63.78 -0.38
N ALA A 179 2.41 63.94 0.94
CA ALA A 179 1.64 65.03 1.52
C ALA A 179 2.60 66.12 2.02
N ASN A 180 2.63 67.23 1.30
CA ASN A 180 3.11 68.52 1.80
C ASN A 180 2.24 68.93 2.98
N ASP A 181 2.85 69.36 4.09
CA ASP A 181 2.25 70.44 4.85
C ASP A 181 3.31 71.41 5.37
N ALA A 182 2.99 72.68 5.21
CA ALA A 182 3.78 73.85 5.54
C ALA A 182 3.38 74.39 6.91
N GLY A 183 4.27 75.14 7.56
CA GLY A 183 3.93 75.97 8.73
C GLY A 183 4.92 75.83 9.88
N THR A 184 5.96 76.67 9.96
CA THR A 184 6.00 77.87 10.83
C THR A 184 5.86 77.58 12.33
N SER A 185 6.99 77.53 13.04
CA SER A 185 7.43 78.55 14.03
C SER A 185 8.66 78.05 14.80
#